data_AF-A0A432S4U4-F1
#
_entry.id   AF-A0A432S4U4-F1
#
_cell.length_a   1.000
_cell.length_b   1.000
_cell.length_c   1.000
_cell.angle_alpha   90.00
_cell.angle_beta   90.00
_cell.angle_gamma   90.00
#
_symmetry.space_group_name_H-M   'P 1'
#
loop_
_entity.id
_entity.type
_entity.pdbx_description
1 polymer ?
#
loop_
_entity_poly.entity_id
_entity_poly.type
_entity_poly.pdbx_seq_one_letter_code
_entity_poly.pdbx_strand_id
1 'polypeptide(L)' 'FYAKIDIILNGKTHIIDARPSDAINIALRCNAPIYVSNEVFQKIKKEESEELNLEDLEELIEVKENI' A
#
# COMPACT_ATOMS: atom_id res chain seq x y z
N PHE A 1 0.78 -2.26 -9.59
CA PHE A 1 -0.27 -1.28 -9.24
C PHE A 1 -0.06 0.01 -10.03
N TYR A 2 -1.11 0.79 -10.26
CA TYR A 2 -1.07 2.12 -10.92
C TYR A 2 -1.72 3.15 -9.99
N ALA A 3 -1.43 4.44 -10.19
CA ALA A 3 -2.02 5.51 -9.39
C ALA A 3 -2.32 6.75 -10.25
N LYS A 4 -3.15 7.63 -9.70
CA LYS A 4 -3.40 8.96 -10.25
C LYS A 4 -3.44 9.96 -9.10
N ILE A 5 -3.18 11.22 -9.40
CA ILE A 5 -3.27 12.32 -8.44
C ILE A 5 -4.34 13.28 -8.96
N ASP A 6 -5.36 13.50 -8.13
CA ASP A 6 -6.39 14.51 -8.39
C ASP A 6 -5.92 15.83 -7.78
N ILE A 7 -5.73 16.86 -8.61
CA ILE A 7 -5.35 18.21 -8.15
C ILE A 7 -6.45 19.21 -8.47
N ILE A 8 -6.64 20.20 -7.59
CA ILE A 8 -7.53 21.33 -7.85
C ILE A 8 -6.69 22.52 -8.26
N LEU A 9 -6.85 22.96 -9.50
CA LEU A 9 -6.19 24.14 -10.05
C LEU A 9 -7.25 25.07 -10.64
N ASN A 10 -7.26 26.33 -10.21
CA ASN A 10 -8.22 27.35 -10.67
C ASN A 10 -9.69 26.88 -10.56
N GLY A 11 -10.03 26.16 -9.48
CA GLY A 11 -11.37 25.63 -9.24
C GLY A 11 -11.76 24.43 -10.11
N LYS A 12 -10.83 23.86 -10.89
CA LYS A 12 -11.06 22.67 -11.71
C LYS A 12 -10.21 21.50 -11.23
N THR A 13 -10.78 20.31 -11.28
CA THR A 13 -10.06 19.06 -11.00
C THR A 13 -9.29 18.61 -12.24
N HIS A 14 -8.01 18.32 -12.07
CA HIS A 14 -7.16 17.70 -13.06
C HIS A 14 -6.64 16.37 -12.54
N ILE A 15 -6.56 15.39 -13.43
CA ILE A 15 -6.06 14.05 -13.10
C ILE A 15 -4.71 13.89 -13.75
N ILE A 16 -3.71 13.53 -12.94
CA ILE A 16 -2.34 13.27 -13.38
C ILE A 16 -2.04 11.79 -13.18
N ASP A 17 -1.59 11.12 -14.23
CA ASP A 17 -1.09 9.74 -14.12
C ASP A 17 0.21 9.70 -13.32
N ALA A 18 0.32 8.77 -12.38
CA ALA A 18 1.46 8.71 -11.47
C ALA A 18 1.80 7.27 -11.09
N ARG A 19 3.08 7.03 -10.81
CA ARG A 19 3.48 5.79 -10.14
C ARG A 19 3.00 5.81 -8.69
N PRO A 20 2.62 4.66 -8.09
CA PRO A 20 2.14 4.61 -6.71
C PRO A 20 3.10 5.23 -5.68
N SER A 21 4.41 5.00 -5.81
CA SER A 21 5.42 5.56 -4.88
C SER A 21 5.43 7.09 -4.89
N ASP A 22 5.29 7.71 -6.07
CA ASP A 22 5.30 9.16 -6.21
C ASP A 22 3.99 9.76 -5.65
N ALA A 23 2.84 9.14 -5.95
CA ALA A 23 1.54 9.57 -5.46
C ALA A 23 1.46 9.53 -3.92
N ILE A 24 1.93 8.44 -3.31
CA ILE A 24 2.00 8.30 -1.84
C ILE A 24 2.90 9.39 -1.24
N ASN A 25 4.11 9.55 -1.78
CA ASN A 25 5.06 10.53 -1.26
C ASN A 25 4.54 11.98 -1.35
N ILE A 26 3.84 12.32 -2.43
CA ILE A 26 3.20 13.64 -2.58
C ILE A 26 2.04 13.77 -1.58
N ALA A 27 1.17 12.78 -1.48
CA ALA A 27 0.03 12.81 -0.58
C ALA A 27 0.47 13.00 0.89
N LEU A 28 1.51 12.30 1.33
CA LEU A 28 2.08 12.46 2.67
C LEU A 28 2.63 13.87 2.91
N ARG A 29 3.40 14.43 1.97
CA ARG A 29 3.95 15.80 2.09
C ARG A 29 2.89 16.89 2.07
N CYS A 30 1.79 16.65 1.37
CA CYS A 30 0.67 17.59 1.25
C CYS A 30 -0.46 17.33 2.26
N ASN A 31 -0.32 16.30 3.11
CA ASN A 31 -1.37 15.81 4.00
C ASN A 31 -2.71 15.57 3.27
N ALA A 32 -2.62 15.03 2.05
CA ALA A 32 -3.76 14.73 1.20
C ALA A 32 -4.28 13.31 1.47
N PRO A 33 -5.59 13.06 1.33
CA PRO A 33 -6.16 11.73 1.51
C PRO A 33 -5.65 10.76 0.45
N ILE A 34 -5.46 9.50 0.85
CA ILE A 34 -5.06 8.40 -0.04
C ILE A 34 -6.23 7.43 -0.14
N TYR A 35 -6.61 7.10 -1.37
CA TYR A 35 -7.65 6.12 -1.67
C TYR A 35 -7.07 4.95 -2.45
N VAL A 36 -7.58 3.76 -2.19
CA VAL A 36 -7.20 2.54 -2.91
C VAL A 36 -8.46 1.87 -3.43
N SER A 37 -8.38 1.22 -4.60
CA SER A 37 -9.52 0.45 -5.11
C SER A 37 -9.72 -0.81 -4.30
N ASN A 38 -10.98 -1.27 -4.19
CA ASN A 38 -11.31 -2.51 -3.50
C ASN A 38 -10.55 -3.71 -4.08
N GLU A 39 -10.36 -3.77 -5.40
CA GLU A 39 -9.62 -4.85 -6.07
C GLU A 39 -8.16 -4.93 -5.59
N VAL A 40 -7.49 -3.79 -5.49
CA VAL A 40 -6.12 -3.71 -4.98
C VAL A 40 -6.08 -4.11 -3.51
N PHE A 41 -7.03 -3.64 -2.71
CA PHE A 41 -7.14 -4.00 -1.30
C PHE A 41 -7.32 -5.51 -1.08
N GLN A 42 -8.23 -6.15 -1.85
CA GLN A 42 -8.45 -7.59 -1.76
C GLN A 42 -7.23 -8.39 -2.22
N LYS A 43 -6.51 -7.90 -3.23
CA LYS A 43 -5.29 -8.55 -3.71
C LYS A 43 -4.19 -8.55 -2.64
N ILE A 44 -3.95 -7.40 -2.00
CA ILE A 44 -2.96 -7.29 -0.91
C ILE A 44 -3.35 -8.20 0.26
N LYS A 45 -4.62 -8.17 0.65
CA LYS A 45 -5.12 -9.04 1.74
C LYS A 45 -4.90 -10.53 1.46
N LYS A 46 -5.05 -10.94 0.20
CA LYS A 46 -4.79 -12.32 -0.22
C LYS A 46 -3.30 -12.66 -0.16
N GLU A 47 -2.44 -11.78 -0.67
CA GLU A 47 -0.99 -11.94 -0.64
C GLU A 47 -0.46 -12.02 0.82
N GLU A 48 -0.93 -11.14 1.72
CA GLU A 48 -0.59 -11.20 3.17
C GLU A 48 -1.03 -12.51 3.83
N SER A 49 -2.16 -13.08 3.42
CA SER A 49 -2.64 -14.37 3.96
C SER A 49 -1.88 -15.58 3.42
N GLU A 50 -1.21 -15.44 2.27
CA GLU A 50 -0.38 -16.49 1.67
C GLU A 50 1.09 -16.39 2.14
N GLU A 51 1.54 -15.22 2.63
CA GLU A 51 2.92 -15.00 3.14
C GLU A 51 3.18 -15.52 4.57
N LEU A 52 2.16 -15.92 5.34
CA LEU A 52 2.37 -16.63 6.60
C LEU A 52 2.52 -18.13 6.33
N ASN A 53 3.70 -18.57 5.89
CA ASN A 53 4.03 -19.98 5.91
C ASN A 53 4.20 -20.45 7.36
N LEU A 54 3.49 -21.52 7.73
CA LEU A 54 3.59 -22.15 9.06
C LEU A 54 5.05 -22.57 9.36
N GLU A 55 5.82 -22.91 8.33
CA GLU A 55 7.24 -23.27 8.46
C GLU A 55 8.11 -22.08 8.90
N ASP A 56 7.84 -20.86 8.40
CA ASP A 56 8.58 -19.65 8.80
C ASP A 56 8.21 -19.20 10.23
N LEU A 57 6.99 -19.52 10.68
CA LEU A 57 6.53 -19.29 12.05
C LEU A 57 7.16 -20.26 13.05
N GLU A 58 7.34 -21.52 12.66
CA GLU A 58 8.00 -22.55 13.49
C GLU A 58 9.47 -22.20 13.76
N GLU A 59 10.22 -21.75 12.74
CA GLU A 59 11.62 -21.33 12.89
C GLU A 59 11.77 -20.11 13.83
N LEU A 60 10.84 -19.15 13.78
CA LEU A 60 10.83 -17.98 14.68
C LEU A 60 10.51 -18.32 16.14
N ILE A 61 9.70 -19.36 16.39
CA ILE A 61 9.38 -19.84 17.74
C ILE A 61 10.60 -20.56 18.32
N GLU A 62 11.23 -21.44 17.54
CA GLU A 62 12.38 -22.24 17.97
C GLU A 62 13.60 -21.37 18.31
N VAL A 63 13.81 -20.25 17.60
CA VAL A 63 14.88 -19.28 17.92
C VAL A 63 14.61 -18.53 19.24
N LYS A 64 13.34 -18.25 19.58
CA LYS A 64 12.99 -17.54 20.83
C LYS A 64 13.04 -18.42 22.07
N GLU A 65 12.85 -19.73 21.94
CA GLU A 65 12.95 -20.66 23.07
C GLU A 65 14.41 -20.98 23.46
N ASN A 66 15.37 -20.69 22.58
CA ASN A 66 16.80 -20.94 22.78
C ASN A 66 17.62 -19.71 23.27
N ILE A 67 16.95 -18.62 23.68
CA ILE A 67 17.55 -17.40 24.27
C ILE A 67 17.03 -17.21 25.69
#